data_AF-A0A2K0TCN3-F1
#
_entry.id   AF-A0A2K0TCN3-F1
#
_cell.length_a   1.000
_cell.length_b   1.000
_cell.length_c   1.000
_cell.angle_alpha   90.00
_cell.angle_beta   90.00
_cell.angle_gamma   90.00
#
_symmetry.space_group_name_H-M   'P 1'
#
loop_
_entity.id
_entity.type
_entity.pdbx_description
1 polymer ?
#
loop_
_entity_poly.entity_id
_entity_poly.type
_entity_poly.pdbx_seq_one_letter_code
_entity_poly.pdbx_strand_id
1 'polypeptide(L)'
;MLGQSLFVLASAALALGSPVEKRDVVCRSPIPDPPLPTTGGATELPPVPDNLELKVIALGLGIQNYTCASVGATPVSTGALAMFYDISLLYPESGPNALTIEKFNQLPAFALNHHDIPLHFNDSTVGRVSIEGPGASLKRPFTRAAPLDLGDEYGSIPFLGRHFFNSDGAPTFILQRGSINVVAAKKASVPAPGSADPGPAGTGAVAWLALDANANSRGASLVYRVETAGGNSHGCAQAAGQDSTGYSAQYWFYGPK
;
A
#
# COMPACT_ATOMS: atom_id res chain seq x y z
N MET A 1 -84.67 -47.45 -11.42
CA MET A 1 -83.98 -46.46 -10.55
C MET A 1 -82.52 -46.85 -10.49
N LEU A 2 -81.65 -46.16 -11.26
CA LEU A 2 -80.20 -46.38 -11.24
C LEU A 2 -79.60 -45.57 -10.08
N GLY A 3 -78.94 -46.23 -9.14
CA GLY A 3 -78.11 -45.60 -8.12
C GLY A 3 -76.64 -45.71 -8.52
N GLN A 4 -76.02 -44.58 -8.83
CA GLN A 4 -74.63 -44.46 -9.28
C GLN A 4 -73.78 -43.99 -8.08
N SER A 5 -72.94 -44.87 -7.54
CA SER A 5 -72.06 -44.56 -6.41
C SER A 5 -70.71 -44.05 -6.91
N LEU A 6 -70.39 -42.79 -6.65
CA LEU A 6 -69.05 -42.23 -6.82
C LEU A 6 -68.16 -42.59 -5.62
N PHE A 7 -66.99 -43.18 -5.89
CA PHE A 7 -65.88 -43.29 -4.94
C PHE A 7 -64.95 -42.08 -5.11
N VAL A 8 -64.73 -41.32 -4.04
CA VAL A 8 -63.73 -40.24 -3.97
C VAL A 8 -62.52 -40.77 -3.19
N LEU A 9 -61.37 -40.87 -3.85
CA LEU A 9 -60.07 -41.13 -3.22
C LEU A 9 -59.42 -39.81 -2.84
N ALA A 10 -59.28 -39.56 -1.54
CA ALA A 10 -58.47 -38.46 -1.01
C ALA A 10 -57.03 -38.93 -0.81
N SER A 11 -56.09 -38.39 -1.58
CA SER A 11 -54.66 -38.60 -1.37
C SER A 11 -54.13 -37.56 -0.37
N ALA A 12 -53.69 -38.01 0.80
CA ALA A 12 -52.94 -37.19 1.76
C ALA A 12 -51.46 -37.18 1.36
N ALA A 13 -50.95 -36.04 0.90
CA ALA A 13 -49.52 -35.83 0.71
C ALA A 13 -48.88 -35.34 2.02
N LEU A 14 -48.01 -36.16 2.61
CA LEU A 14 -47.17 -35.77 3.74
C LEU A 14 -45.95 -35.00 3.21
N ALA A 15 -45.89 -33.69 3.48
CA ALA A 15 -44.70 -32.89 3.27
C ALA A 15 -43.74 -33.06 4.46
N LEU A 16 -42.59 -33.72 4.22
CA LEU A 16 -41.48 -33.76 5.17
C LEU A 16 -40.71 -32.45 5.07
N GLY A 17 -40.85 -31.58 6.07
CA GLY A 17 -39.99 -30.40 6.24
C GLY A 17 -38.69 -30.80 6.94
N SER A 18 -37.55 -30.63 6.25
CA SER A 18 -36.23 -30.82 6.86
C SER A 18 -35.97 -29.76 7.93
N PRO A 19 -35.37 -30.10 9.09
CA PRO A 19 -35.01 -29.12 10.10
C PRO A 19 -33.93 -28.16 9.55
N VAL A 20 -34.19 -26.86 9.66
CA VAL A 20 -33.19 -25.82 9.41
C VAL A 20 -32.17 -25.88 10.55
N GLU A 21 -30.96 -26.32 10.22
CA GLU A 21 -29.81 -26.29 11.13
C GLU A 21 -29.48 -24.81 11.43
N LYS A 22 -29.78 -24.37 12.65
CA LYS A 22 -29.42 -23.03 13.12
C LYS A 22 -27.90 -23.00 13.25
N ARG A 23 -27.23 -22.35 12.28
CA ARG A 23 -25.82 -21.98 12.41
C ARG A 23 -25.71 -20.99 13.57
N ASP A 24 -25.17 -21.45 14.69
CA ASP A 24 -24.72 -20.58 15.76
C ASP A 24 -23.67 -19.62 15.16
N VAL A 25 -24.06 -18.36 15.00
CA VAL A 25 -23.14 -17.28 14.67
C VAL A 25 -22.33 -17.04 15.92
N VAL A 26 -21.25 -17.80 16.08
CA VAL A 26 -20.21 -17.49 17.05
C VAL A 26 -19.66 -16.12 16.64
N CYS A 27 -19.90 -15.11 17.47
CA CYS A 27 -19.22 -13.82 17.35
C CYS A 27 -17.72 -14.09 17.41
N ARG A 28 -17.04 -14.06 16.26
CA ARG A 28 -15.59 -14.16 16.18
C ARG A 28 -15.03 -12.99 16.99
N SER A 29 -14.16 -13.27 17.96
CA SER A 29 -13.39 -12.23 18.64
C SER A 29 -12.75 -11.30 17.61
N PRO A 30 -12.62 -9.99 17.87
CA PRO A 30 -11.89 -9.08 16.99
C PRO A 30 -10.51 -9.68 16.71
N ILE A 31 -10.18 -9.81 15.42
CA ILE A 31 -8.87 -10.32 15.00
C ILE A 31 -7.85 -9.27 15.47
N PRO A 32 -6.82 -9.65 16.23
CA PRO A 32 -5.81 -8.70 16.67
C PRO A 32 -5.10 -8.09 15.45
N ASP A 33 -4.64 -6.84 15.60
CA ASP A 33 -3.89 -6.19 14.54
C ASP A 33 -2.64 -7.00 14.16
N PRO A 34 -2.33 -7.07 12.87
CA PRO A 34 -1.16 -7.77 12.41
C PRO A 34 0.13 -7.12 12.94
N PRO A 35 1.14 -7.92 13.34
CA PRO A 35 2.42 -7.38 13.77
C PRO A 35 3.12 -6.68 12.60
N LEU A 36 3.86 -5.62 12.91
CA LEU A 36 4.76 -5.00 11.92
C LEU A 36 5.85 -6.01 11.51
N PRO A 37 6.27 -6.00 10.23
CA PRO A 37 7.44 -6.76 9.82
C PRO A 37 8.69 -6.23 10.51
N THR A 38 9.70 -7.10 10.65
CA THR A 38 11.00 -6.77 11.26
C THR A 38 12.08 -6.72 10.20
N THR A 39 13.03 -5.79 10.33
CA THR A 39 14.16 -5.71 9.43
C THR A 39 15.20 -6.81 9.64
N GLY A 40 15.23 -7.41 10.84
CA GLY A 40 16.30 -8.33 11.26
C GLY A 40 17.64 -7.64 11.46
N GLY A 41 17.64 -6.30 11.48
CA GLY A 41 18.82 -5.46 11.67
C GLY A 41 19.13 -5.18 13.15
N ALA A 42 20.08 -4.28 13.39
CA ALA A 42 20.47 -3.88 14.75
C ALA A 42 19.40 -3.03 15.46
N THR A 43 18.52 -2.38 14.71
CA THR A 43 17.47 -1.49 15.21
C THR A 43 16.18 -1.71 14.43
N GLU A 44 15.04 -1.68 15.12
CA GLU A 44 13.71 -1.81 14.52
C GLU A 44 12.90 -0.52 14.67
N LEU A 45 11.81 -0.40 13.91
CA LEU A 45 10.86 0.70 14.10
C LEU A 45 10.16 0.59 15.46
N PRO A 46 9.76 1.71 16.07
CA PRO A 46 9.00 1.70 17.32
C PRO A 46 7.71 0.88 17.18
N PRO A 47 7.30 0.12 18.21
CA PRO A 47 6.06 -0.65 18.17
C PRO A 47 4.84 0.27 18.06
N VAL A 48 3.74 -0.28 17.57
CA VAL A 48 2.44 0.41 17.53
C VAL A 48 1.96 0.65 18.97
N PRO A 49 1.60 1.89 19.35
CA PRO A 49 1.01 2.16 20.67
C PRO A 49 -0.33 1.43 20.88
N ASP A 50 -0.56 0.92 22.09
CA ASP A 50 -1.75 0.12 22.45
C ASP A 50 -3.09 0.85 22.26
N ASN A 51 -3.09 2.18 22.20
CA ASN A 51 -4.27 3.01 21.99
C ASN A 51 -4.62 3.23 20.51
N LEU A 52 -3.82 2.69 19.59
CA LEU A 52 -4.08 2.75 18.16
C LEU A 52 -4.53 1.39 17.63
N GLU A 53 -5.26 1.42 16.51
CA GLU A 53 -5.63 0.24 15.72
C GLU A 53 -5.37 0.48 14.23
N LEU A 54 -5.14 -0.61 13.49
CA LEU A 54 -4.93 -0.60 12.06
C LEU A 54 -6.19 -0.15 11.33
N LYS A 55 -6.03 0.82 10.43
CA LYS A 55 -7.13 1.37 9.61
C LYS A 55 -7.08 0.88 8.17
N VAL A 56 -5.89 0.83 7.58
CA VAL A 56 -5.66 0.34 6.21
C VAL A 56 -4.20 -0.01 5.98
N ILE A 57 -3.95 -1.01 5.13
CA ILE A 57 -2.63 -1.28 4.56
C ILE A 57 -2.66 -0.93 3.07
N ALA A 58 -1.73 -0.07 2.65
CA ALA A 58 -1.62 0.39 1.28
C ALA A 58 -0.32 -0.07 0.63
N LEU A 59 -0.37 -0.49 -0.63
CA LEU A 59 0.79 -0.53 -1.51
C LEU A 59 0.96 0.85 -2.13
N GLY A 60 2.11 1.49 -1.92
CA GLY A 60 2.49 2.70 -2.66
C GLY A 60 3.44 2.36 -3.81
N LEU A 61 3.12 2.77 -5.04
CA LEU A 61 3.99 2.64 -6.22
C LEU A 61 4.21 4.03 -6.85
N GLY A 62 5.48 4.42 -7.02
CA GLY A 62 5.81 5.80 -7.32
C GLY A 62 7.28 6.09 -7.54
N ILE A 63 7.68 7.34 -7.28
CA ILE A 63 9.07 7.81 -7.31
C ILE A 63 9.49 8.48 -6.00
N GLN A 64 10.76 8.30 -5.65
CA GLN A 64 11.48 9.09 -4.67
C GLN A 64 12.29 10.15 -5.41
N ASN A 65 12.27 11.40 -4.93
CA ASN A 65 12.96 12.53 -5.54
C ASN A 65 14.15 12.98 -4.70
N TYR A 66 15.21 13.39 -5.38
CA TYR A 66 16.44 13.89 -4.79
C TYR A 66 17.03 15.06 -5.57
N THR A 67 17.98 15.74 -4.94
CA THR A 67 18.82 16.78 -5.56
C THR A 67 20.29 16.57 -5.26
N CYS A 68 21.11 16.89 -6.25
CA CYS A 68 22.56 16.96 -6.19
C CYS A 68 22.99 18.41 -6.39
N ALA A 69 23.49 19.06 -5.33
CA ALA A 69 23.92 20.47 -5.39
C ALA A 69 25.13 20.68 -6.31
N SER A 70 26.03 19.70 -6.36
CA SER A 70 27.19 19.66 -7.24
C SER A 70 27.58 18.22 -7.54
N VAL A 71 28.45 18.01 -8.53
CA VAL A 71 29.09 16.71 -8.75
C VAL A 71 29.84 16.30 -7.48
N GLY A 72 29.67 15.04 -7.07
CA GLY A 72 30.26 14.46 -5.85
C GLY A 72 29.56 14.82 -4.54
N ALA A 73 28.50 15.64 -4.56
CA ALA A 73 27.74 15.96 -3.36
C ALA A 73 26.98 14.76 -2.78
N THR A 74 26.55 14.83 -1.53
CA THR A 74 25.60 13.86 -0.98
C THR A 74 24.20 14.16 -1.53
N PRO A 75 23.48 13.18 -2.11
CA PRO A 75 22.11 13.39 -2.55
C PRO A 75 21.21 13.78 -1.39
N VAL A 76 20.37 14.79 -1.60
CA VAL A 76 19.38 15.26 -0.62
C VAL A 76 18.00 14.88 -1.09
N SER A 77 17.24 14.16 -0.25
CA SER A 77 15.85 13.82 -0.58
C SER A 77 14.97 15.07 -0.61
N THR A 78 14.20 15.23 -1.68
CA THR A 78 13.26 16.35 -1.87
C THR A 78 11.79 15.92 -1.78
N GLY A 79 11.54 14.65 -1.48
CA GLY A 79 10.21 14.10 -1.25
C GLY A 79 9.92 12.88 -2.10
N ALA A 80 8.66 12.50 -2.17
CA ALA A 80 8.18 11.34 -2.92
C ALA A 80 6.81 11.62 -3.53
N LEU A 81 6.45 10.82 -4.53
CA LEU A 81 5.15 10.85 -5.15
C LEU A 81 4.72 9.42 -5.49
N ALA A 82 3.50 9.01 -5.13
CA ALA A 82 3.04 7.66 -5.39
C ALA A 82 1.51 7.54 -5.49
N MET A 83 1.06 6.56 -6.28
CA MET A 83 -0.32 6.07 -6.27
C MET A 83 -0.42 4.93 -5.25
N PHE A 84 -1.51 4.92 -4.48
CA PHE A 84 -1.73 3.97 -3.39
C PHE A 84 -2.87 3.02 -3.75
N TYR A 85 -2.72 1.75 -3.38
CA TYR A 85 -3.67 0.66 -3.63
C TYR A 85 -3.96 -0.11 -2.34
N ASP A 86 -5.20 -0.53 -2.14
CA ASP A 86 -5.62 -1.18 -0.88
C ASP A 86 -5.24 -2.66 -0.90
N ILE A 87 -4.29 -3.03 -0.05
CA ILE A 87 -3.82 -4.41 0.09
C ILE A 87 -4.29 -5.05 1.40
N SER A 88 -5.19 -4.40 2.15
CA SER A 88 -5.62 -4.89 3.48
C SER A 88 -6.21 -6.31 3.39
N LEU A 89 -6.99 -6.60 2.35
CA LEU A 89 -7.61 -7.92 2.14
C LEU A 89 -6.65 -8.99 1.57
N LEU A 90 -5.43 -8.59 1.21
CA LEU A 90 -4.36 -9.51 0.79
C LEU A 90 -3.50 -9.98 1.96
N TYR A 91 -3.61 -9.33 3.13
CA TYR A 91 -2.88 -9.75 4.32
C TYR A 91 -3.35 -11.15 4.77
N PRO A 92 -2.46 -12.02 5.29
CA PRO A 92 -2.82 -13.35 5.77
C PRO A 92 -4.09 -13.40 6.62
N GLU A 93 -4.92 -14.41 6.39
CA GLU A 93 -6.18 -14.66 7.12
C GLU A 93 -7.28 -13.58 6.98
N SER A 94 -7.09 -12.56 6.13
CA SER A 94 -8.03 -11.45 5.96
C SER A 94 -9.22 -11.77 5.05
N GLY A 95 -9.22 -12.90 4.34
CA GLY A 95 -10.32 -13.29 3.46
C GLY A 95 -9.92 -14.31 2.38
N PRO A 96 -10.79 -14.53 1.38
CA PRO A 96 -10.57 -15.53 0.33
C PRO A 96 -9.39 -15.21 -0.61
N ASN A 97 -8.97 -13.95 -0.66
CA ASN A 97 -7.83 -13.48 -1.47
C ASN A 97 -6.56 -13.25 -0.63
N ALA A 98 -6.56 -13.71 0.64
CA ALA A 98 -5.40 -13.55 1.51
C ALA A 98 -4.20 -14.32 0.94
N LEU A 99 -3.04 -13.68 0.98
CA LEU A 99 -1.76 -14.24 0.56
C LEU A 99 -1.05 -14.92 1.74
N THR A 100 0.00 -15.69 1.45
CA THR A 100 0.98 -16.02 2.48
C THR A 100 1.75 -14.76 2.88
N ILE A 101 2.33 -14.74 4.08
CA ILE A 101 3.07 -13.57 4.55
C ILE A 101 4.28 -13.26 3.65
N GLU A 102 4.93 -14.29 3.10
CA GLU A 102 6.05 -14.14 2.18
C GLU A 102 5.61 -13.43 0.90
N LYS A 103 4.49 -13.87 0.29
CA LYS A 103 3.95 -13.21 -0.90
C LYS A 103 3.49 -11.78 -0.60
N PHE A 104 2.84 -11.57 0.54
CA PHE A 104 2.41 -10.23 0.96
C PHE A 104 3.60 -9.27 1.09
N ASN A 105 4.68 -9.72 1.72
CA ASN A 105 5.90 -8.92 1.91
C ASN A 105 6.68 -8.72 0.60
N GLN A 106 6.57 -9.61 -0.38
CA GLN A 106 7.17 -9.45 -1.71
C GLN A 106 6.38 -8.53 -2.66
N LEU A 107 5.15 -8.16 -2.29
CA LEU A 107 4.25 -7.39 -3.16
C LEU A 107 4.86 -6.05 -3.64
N PRO A 108 5.59 -5.28 -2.81
CA PRO A 108 6.27 -4.07 -3.28
C PRO A 108 7.34 -4.32 -4.34
N ALA A 109 8.20 -5.32 -4.13
CA ALA A 109 9.24 -5.71 -5.08
C ALA A 109 8.61 -6.20 -6.40
N PHE A 110 7.57 -7.03 -6.31
CA PHE A 110 6.86 -7.52 -7.49
C PHE A 110 6.25 -6.36 -8.29
N ALA A 111 5.50 -5.47 -7.64
CA ALA A 111 4.84 -4.35 -8.30
C ALA A 111 5.83 -3.40 -8.98
N LEU A 112 6.98 -3.13 -8.34
CA LEU A 112 8.01 -2.25 -8.92
C LEU A 112 8.68 -2.85 -10.16
N ASN A 113 8.85 -4.17 -10.20
CA ASN A 113 9.56 -4.86 -11.27
C ASN A 113 8.64 -5.30 -12.43
N HIS A 114 7.32 -5.35 -12.23
CA HIS A 114 6.37 -5.90 -13.21
C HIS A 114 5.28 -4.92 -13.65
N HIS A 115 5.26 -3.69 -13.14
CA HIS A 115 4.28 -2.68 -13.55
C HIS A 115 4.95 -1.30 -13.72
N ASP A 116 4.54 -0.57 -14.74
CA ASP A 116 4.99 0.80 -14.96
C ASP A 116 4.57 1.71 -13.80
N ILE A 117 5.42 2.67 -13.42
CA ILE A 117 5.06 3.61 -12.36
C ILE A 117 3.86 4.45 -12.83
N PRO A 118 2.74 4.48 -12.08
CA PRO A 118 1.47 5.07 -12.51
C PRO A 118 1.45 6.60 -12.36
N LEU A 119 2.48 7.27 -12.88
CA LEU A 119 2.66 8.72 -12.90
C LEU A 119 2.87 9.21 -14.33
N HIS A 120 2.50 10.46 -14.59
CA HIS A 120 2.90 11.15 -15.80
C HIS A 120 4.31 11.72 -15.58
N PHE A 121 5.25 11.38 -16.46
CA PHE A 121 6.64 11.83 -16.40
C PHE A 121 6.88 13.06 -17.27
N ASN A 122 8.00 13.76 -17.03
CA ASN A 122 8.45 14.82 -17.92
C ASN A 122 9.03 14.23 -19.21
N ASP A 123 8.80 14.91 -20.34
CA ASP A 123 9.37 14.51 -21.63
C ASP A 123 10.86 14.89 -21.75
N SER A 124 11.36 15.74 -20.86
CA SER A 124 12.74 16.24 -20.86
C SER A 124 13.51 15.73 -19.66
N THR A 125 14.76 15.32 -19.91
CA THR A 125 15.75 14.92 -18.90
C THR A 125 16.81 15.99 -18.67
N VAL A 126 16.62 17.20 -19.20
CA VAL A 126 17.58 18.31 -19.00
C VAL A 126 17.66 18.67 -17.51
N GLY A 127 18.88 18.76 -16.98
CA GLY A 127 19.12 19.06 -15.56
C GLY A 127 18.87 17.89 -14.61
N ARG A 128 18.78 16.67 -15.16
CA ARG A 128 18.62 15.43 -14.38
C ARG A 128 19.96 14.73 -14.19
N VAL A 129 20.10 14.04 -13.06
CA VAL A 129 21.29 13.24 -12.72
C VAL A 129 21.31 11.91 -13.49
N SER A 130 20.14 11.31 -13.70
CA SER A 130 19.95 10.14 -14.56
C SER A 130 18.87 10.43 -15.61
N ILE A 131 19.09 9.95 -16.84
CA ILE A 131 18.11 10.02 -17.92
C ILE A 131 16.95 9.02 -17.72
N GLU A 132 17.17 7.95 -16.97
CA GLU A 132 16.17 6.92 -16.65
C GLU A 132 15.16 7.41 -15.62
N GLY A 133 15.49 8.50 -14.91
CA GLY A 133 14.59 9.19 -13.99
C GLY A 133 14.25 10.58 -14.50
N PRO A 134 13.25 10.77 -15.39
CA PRO A 134 12.83 12.11 -15.83
C PRO A 134 12.04 12.91 -14.76
N GLY A 135 11.63 12.25 -13.67
CA GLY A 135 10.77 12.83 -12.65
C GLY A 135 9.33 13.09 -13.13
N ALA A 136 8.41 13.30 -12.19
CA ALA A 136 7.00 13.46 -12.50
C ALA A 136 6.68 14.85 -13.12
N SER A 137 5.60 14.91 -13.90
CA SER A 137 5.06 16.13 -14.49
C SER A 137 4.63 17.14 -13.43
N LEU A 138 5.11 18.38 -13.51
CA LEU A 138 4.76 19.44 -12.56
C LEU A 138 3.30 19.89 -12.62
N LYS A 139 2.58 19.60 -13.72
CA LYS A 139 1.19 20.08 -13.92
C LYS A 139 0.17 19.01 -13.55
N ARG A 140 0.41 17.77 -13.96
CA ARG A 140 -0.52 16.64 -13.76
C ARG A 140 0.29 15.38 -13.49
N PRO A 141 0.89 15.23 -12.31
CA PRO A 141 1.81 14.13 -12.07
C PRO A 141 1.11 12.77 -11.89
N PHE A 142 -0.15 12.75 -11.42
CA PHE A 142 -0.88 11.50 -11.18
C PHE A 142 -1.70 11.07 -12.39
N THR A 143 -1.65 9.78 -12.69
CA THR A 143 -2.57 9.14 -13.63
C THR A 143 -4.00 9.08 -13.06
N ARG A 144 -4.95 8.61 -13.88
CA ARG A 144 -6.34 8.40 -13.46
C ARG A 144 -6.42 7.37 -12.34
N ALA A 145 -7.31 7.58 -11.38
CA ALA A 145 -7.66 6.57 -10.39
C ALA A 145 -8.20 5.31 -11.10
N ALA A 146 -7.44 4.23 -11.05
CA ALA A 146 -7.77 2.93 -11.63
C ALA A 146 -7.08 1.83 -10.80
N PRO A 147 -7.66 0.61 -10.71
CA PRO A 147 -7.00 -0.52 -10.05
C PRO A 147 -5.62 -0.81 -10.62
N LEU A 148 -4.72 -1.34 -9.79
CA LEU A 148 -3.43 -1.89 -10.22
C LEU A 148 -3.63 -3.36 -10.57
N ASP A 149 -3.40 -3.73 -11.82
CA ASP A 149 -3.42 -5.14 -12.23
C ASP A 149 -2.00 -5.71 -12.16
N LEU A 150 -1.82 -6.71 -11.31
CA LEU A 150 -0.55 -7.41 -11.12
C LEU A 150 -0.62 -8.86 -11.64
N GLY A 151 -1.55 -9.14 -12.56
CA GLY A 151 -1.69 -10.41 -13.23
C GLY A 151 -2.15 -11.54 -12.31
N ASP A 152 -1.93 -12.79 -12.72
CA ASP A 152 -2.44 -13.98 -12.02
C ASP A 152 -1.87 -14.14 -10.60
N GLU A 153 -0.74 -13.50 -10.29
CA GLU A 153 -0.04 -13.70 -9.02
C GLU A 153 -0.66 -12.90 -7.86
N TYR A 154 -1.14 -11.69 -8.14
CA TYR A 154 -1.71 -10.77 -7.13
C TYR A 154 -3.08 -10.21 -7.51
N GLY A 155 -3.54 -10.41 -8.74
CA GLY A 155 -4.81 -9.94 -9.26
C GLY A 155 -4.91 -8.42 -9.37
N SER A 156 -6.16 -7.94 -9.42
CA SER A 156 -6.47 -6.52 -9.50
C SER A 156 -6.66 -5.91 -8.11
N ILE A 157 -5.81 -4.95 -7.76
CA ILE A 157 -5.78 -4.29 -6.45
C ILE A 157 -6.48 -2.93 -6.55
N PRO A 158 -7.50 -2.65 -5.72
CA PRO A 158 -8.27 -1.41 -5.80
C PRO A 158 -7.42 -0.16 -5.57
N PHE A 159 -7.66 0.89 -6.37
CA PHE A 159 -7.10 2.21 -6.11
C PHE A 159 -7.59 2.76 -4.77
N LEU A 160 -6.66 3.22 -3.94
CA LEU A 160 -6.92 3.70 -2.59
C LEU A 160 -6.68 5.20 -2.45
N GLY A 161 -5.64 5.75 -3.08
CA GLY A 161 -5.30 7.15 -2.87
C GLY A 161 -3.97 7.59 -3.46
N ARG A 162 -3.46 8.70 -2.94
CA ARG A 162 -2.22 9.33 -3.43
C ARG A 162 -1.35 9.80 -2.28
N HIS A 163 -0.05 9.76 -2.52
CA HIS A 163 0.97 10.30 -1.65
C HIS A 163 1.78 11.38 -2.38
N PHE A 164 2.04 12.50 -1.71
CA PHE A 164 2.87 13.59 -2.20
C PHE A 164 3.44 14.42 -1.04
N PHE A 165 4.39 15.30 -1.32
CA PHE A 165 4.87 16.30 -0.37
C PHE A 165 4.17 17.64 -0.63
N ASN A 166 3.63 18.25 0.41
CA ASN A 166 2.93 19.54 0.30
C ASN A 166 3.95 20.70 0.19
N SER A 167 3.46 21.95 0.12
CA SER A 167 4.31 23.14 0.01
C SER A 167 5.27 23.34 1.19
N ASP A 168 4.96 22.76 2.35
CA ASP A 168 5.78 22.82 3.55
C ASP A 168 6.83 21.68 3.58
N GLY A 169 6.89 20.85 2.53
CA GLY A 169 7.76 19.67 2.48
C GLY A 169 7.30 18.53 3.39
N ALA A 170 6.02 18.52 3.80
CA ALA A 170 5.49 17.46 4.65
C ALA A 170 4.88 16.31 3.82
N PRO A 171 5.24 15.04 4.10
CA PRO A 171 4.60 13.89 3.47
C PRO A 171 3.10 13.89 3.76
N THR A 172 2.30 13.89 2.70
CA THR A 172 0.85 13.96 2.74
C THR A 172 0.26 12.72 2.06
N PHE A 173 -0.72 12.11 2.71
CA PHE A 173 -1.42 10.92 2.24
C PHE A 173 -2.91 11.23 2.18
N ILE A 174 -3.52 11.11 1.00
CA ILE A 174 -4.97 11.28 0.82
C ILE A 174 -5.52 9.97 0.28
N LEU A 175 -6.19 9.22 1.16
CA LEU A 175 -6.73 7.89 0.87
C LEU A 175 -8.24 7.87 1.02
N GLN A 176 -8.90 6.88 0.41
CA GLN A 176 -10.34 6.62 0.56
C GLN A 176 -11.19 7.88 0.31
N ARG A 177 -10.88 8.61 -0.77
CA ARG A 177 -11.55 9.88 -1.13
C ARG A 177 -11.47 10.95 -0.02
N GLY A 178 -10.43 10.87 0.82
CA GLY A 178 -10.12 11.82 1.87
C GLY A 178 -10.70 11.49 3.24
N SER A 179 -11.30 10.32 3.48
CA SER A 179 -11.65 9.92 4.86
C SER A 179 -10.38 9.78 5.72
N ILE A 180 -9.31 9.25 5.13
CA ILE A 180 -7.95 9.28 5.69
C ILE A 180 -7.18 10.36 4.95
N ASN A 181 -6.78 11.39 5.69
CA ASN A 181 -5.93 12.47 5.20
C ASN A 181 -4.87 12.75 6.26
N VAL A 182 -3.64 12.35 5.99
CA VAL A 182 -2.54 12.43 6.95
C VAL A 182 -1.47 13.35 6.39
N VAL A 183 -1.12 14.39 7.15
CA VAL A 183 0.08 15.20 6.94
C VAL A 183 1.04 14.83 8.06
N ALA A 184 2.16 14.20 7.72
CA ALA A 184 3.04 13.58 8.70
C ALA A 184 4.41 14.23 8.79
N ALA A 185 5.16 13.87 9.83
CA ALA A 185 6.57 14.13 9.97
C ALA A 185 7.30 12.84 10.34
N LYS A 186 8.58 12.75 9.97
CA LYS A 186 9.40 11.58 10.29
C LYS A 186 9.61 11.48 11.81
N LYS A 187 9.17 10.36 12.39
CA LYS A 187 9.39 9.99 13.80
C LYS A 187 10.65 9.14 13.96
N ALA A 188 10.75 8.09 13.15
CA ALA A 188 11.86 7.14 13.20
C ALA A 188 12.22 6.65 11.80
N SER A 189 13.44 6.13 11.67
CA SER A 189 13.97 5.57 10.43
C SER A 189 14.92 4.44 10.76
N VAL A 190 14.83 3.34 10.02
CA VAL A 190 15.81 2.24 10.05
C VAL A 190 16.18 1.86 8.62
N PRO A 191 17.41 1.41 8.35
CA PRO A 191 17.77 0.91 7.02
C PRO A 191 16.81 -0.21 6.58
N ALA A 192 16.54 -0.29 5.28
CA ALA A 192 15.87 -1.47 4.74
C ALA A 192 16.73 -2.72 4.97
N PRO A 193 16.13 -3.92 5.09
CA PRO A 193 16.88 -5.17 5.16
C PRO A 193 17.88 -5.30 4.01
N GLY A 194 19.01 -5.97 4.25
CA GLY A 194 20.00 -6.23 3.19
C GLY A 194 19.45 -7.10 2.04
N SER A 195 18.35 -7.82 2.28
CA SER A 195 17.61 -8.61 1.29
C SER A 195 16.54 -7.81 0.53
N ALA A 196 16.35 -6.52 0.83
CA ALA A 196 15.36 -5.70 0.14
C ALA A 196 15.73 -5.53 -1.34
N ASP A 197 14.70 -5.62 -2.20
CA ASP A 197 14.89 -5.52 -3.65
C ASP A 197 15.43 -4.13 -4.04
N PRO A 198 16.52 -4.05 -4.83
CA PRO A 198 17.14 -2.78 -5.17
C PRO A 198 16.37 -1.96 -6.21
N GLY A 199 15.29 -2.52 -6.76
CA GLY A 199 14.51 -1.98 -7.86
C GLY A 199 15.22 -2.11 -9.22
N PRO A 200 14.50 -1.84 -10.32
CA PRO A 200 15.05 -1.93 -11.69
C PRO A 200 16.28 -1.05 -11.93
N ALA A 201 16.41 0.07 -11.20
CA ALA A 201 17.54 0.98 -11.29
C ALA A 201 18.79 0.49 -10.53
N GLY A 202 18.68 -0.57 -9.72
CA GLY A 202 19.80 -1.12 -8.96
C GLY A 202 20.35 -0.21 -7.85
N THR A 203 19.62 0.85 -7.47
CA THR A 203 20.08 1.87 -6.51
C THR A 203 19.97 1.41 -5.05
N GLY A 204 19.23 0.33 -4.79
CA GLY A 204 18.90 -0.13 -3.44
C GLY A 204 17.56 0.42 -2.95
N ALA A 205 17.06 -0.17 -1.87
CA ALA A 205 15.80 0.19 -1.24
C ALA A 205 15.93 1.36 -0.24
N VAL A 206 14.94 2.25 -0.23
CA VAL A 206 14.86 3.32 0.77
C VAL A 206 14.58 2.80 2.18
N ALA A 207 15.03 3.53 3.19
CA ALA A 207 14.79 3.21 4.60
C ALA A 207 13.31 2.98 4.95
N TRP A 208 13.06 2.11 5.92
CA TRP A 208 11.75 2.00 6.55
C TRP A 208 11.54 3.15 7.53
N LEU A 209 10.31 3.64 7.64
CA LEU A 209 9.97 4.86 8.39
C LEU A 209 8.78 4.64 9.31
N ALA A 210 8.81 5.30 10.47
CA ALA A 210 7.60 5.62 11.24
C ALA A 210 7.35 7.13 11.10
N LEU A 211 6.11 7.51 10.85
CA LEU A 211 5.68 8.89 10.61
C LEU A 211 4.54 9.25 11.56
N ASP A 212 4.73 10.30 12.37
CA ASP A 212 3.66 10.82 13.23
C ASP A 212 2.84 11.85 12.46
N ALA A 213 1.52 11.73 12.53
CA ALA A 213 0.60 12.69 11.96
C ALA A 213 0.63 14.01 12.74
N ASN A 214 0.49 15.14 12.04
CA ASN A 214 0.32 16.45 12.67
C ASN A 214 -1.16 16.77 12.93
N ALA A 215 -1.42 17.93 13.54
CA ALA A 215 -2.75 18.39 13.92
C ALA A 215 -3.74 18.60 12.74
N ASN A 216 -3.26 18.67 11.49
CA ASN A 216 -4.11 18.81 10.30
C ASN A 216 -4.60 17.46 9.75
N SER A 217 -4.24 16.37 10.42
CA SER A 217 -4.54 15.01 9.97
C SER A 217 -5.88 14.50 10.49
N ARG A 218 -6.46 13.54 9.77
CA ARG A 218 -7.67 12.80 10.16
C ARG A 218 -7.62 11.37 9.64
N GLY A 219 -8.34 10.48 10.33
CA GLY A 219 -8.48 9.07 9.95
C GLY A 219 -7.29 8.18 10.33
N ALA A 220 -6.09 8.74 10.50
CA ALA A 220 -4.93 8.04 11.06
C ALA A 220 -3.98 9.05 11.75
N SER A 221 -3.26 8.57 12.77
CA SER A 221 -2.31 9.34 13.57
C SER A 221 -0.87 8.84 13.46
N LEU A 222 -0.66 7.65 12.90
CA LEU A 222 0.66 7.02 12.75
C LEU A 222 0.70 6.25 11.42
N VAL A 223 1.78 6.41 10.67
CA VAL A 223 2.00 5.71 9.40
C VAL A 223 3.36 5.03 9.44
N TYR A 224 3.39 3.74 9.15
CA TYR A 224 4.64 3.02 8.91
C TYR A 224 4.86 2.82 7.42
N ARG A 225 6.08 3.04 6.94
CA ARG A 225 6.55 2.59 5.63
C ARG A 225 7.49 1.42 5.85
N VAL A 226 7.14 0.25 5.33
CA VAL A 226 7.87 -1.01 5.48
C VAL A 226 7.90 -1.78 4.16
N GLU A 227 8.69 -2.85 4.09
CA GLU A 227 8.83 -3.69 2.89
C GLU A 227 9.12 -2.86 1.62
N THR A 228 10.11 -1.99 1.71
CA THR A 228 10.51 -1.08 0.61
C THR A 228 11.30 -1.80 -0.47
N ALA A 229 11.01 -1.49 -1.74
CA ALA A 229 11.81 -1.86 -2.90
C ALA A 229 12.23 -0.60 -3.67
N GLY A 230 13.51 -0.54 -4.06
CA GLY A 230 14.10 0.57 -4.80
C GLY A 230 13.99 1.95 -4.13
N GLY A 231 14.17 2.98 -4.94
CA GLY A 231 13.94 4.38 -4.55
C GLY A 231 15.15 5.14 -4.00
N ASN A 232 16.30 4.50 -3.78
CA ASN A 232 17.51 5.24 -3.45
C ASN A 232 17.99 6.08 -4.65
N SER A 233 18.76 7.14 -4.38
CA SER A 233 19.31 8.00 -5.44
C SER A 233 20.33 7.27 -6.31
N HIS A 234 20.43 7.66 -7.58
CA HIS A 234 21.53 7.26 -8.47
C HIS A 234 22.89 7.83 -8.05
N GLY A 235 22.92 8.70 -7.04
CA GLY A 235 24.13 9.34 -6.53
C GLY A 235 24.55 10.56 -7.36
N CYS A 236 25.32 11.47 -6.76
CA CYS A 236 25.75 12.70 -7.44
C CYS A 236 27.11 12.58 -8.13
N ALA A 237 27.64 11.38 -8.30
CA ALA A 237 29.02 11.17 -8.77
C ALA A 237 29.24 11.67 -10.20
N GLN A 238 28.21 11.60 -11.05
CA GLN A 238 28.33 11.90 -12.48
C GLN A 238 27.74 13.27 -12.87
N ALA A 239 26.78 13.79 -12.10
CA ALA A 239 26.08 15.02 -12.44
C ALA A 239 25.49 15.72 -11.20
N ALA A 240 25.29 17.03 -11.33
CA ALA A 240 24.45 17.83 -10.44
C ALA A 240 23.05 17.98 -11.03
N GLY A 241 22.07 18.31 -10.20
CA GLY A 241 20.69 18.54 -10.63
C GLY A 241 19.67 17.70 -9.88
N GLN A 242 18.54 17.44 -10.53
CA GLN A 242 17.43 16.71 -9.93
C GLN A 242 17.53 15.21 -10.23
N ASP A 243 17.07 14.37 -9.32
CA ASP A 243 17.08 12.92 -9.47
C ASP A 243 15.74 12.33 -9.01
N SER A 244 15.35 11.20 -9.59
CA SER A 244 14.11 10.49 -9.28
C SER A 244 14.30 9.03 -9.58
N THR A 245 13.95 8.20 -8.61
CA THR A 245 14.07 6.76 -8.72
C THR A 245 12.73 6.11 -8.43
N GLY A 246 12.37 5.11 -9.24
CA GLY A 246 11.21 4.27 -8.98
C GLY A 246 11.29 3.58 -7.63
N TYR A 247 10.17 3.56 -6.90
CA TYR A 247 10.08 2.86 -5.64
C TYR A 247 8.70 2.25 -5.43
N SER A 248 8.66 1.24 -4.57
CA SER A 248 7.44 0.67 -4.04
C SER A 248 7.60 0.36 -2.55
N ALA A 249 6.52 0.44 -1.78
CA ALA A 249 6.55 0.06 -0.35
C ALA A 249 5.16 -0.24 0.18
N GLN A 250 5.08 -0.97 1.28
CA GLN A 250 3.85 -1.05 2.08
C GLN A 250 3.75 0.16 3.03
N TYR A 251 2.54 0.67 3.20
CA TYR A 251 2.20 1.73 4.14
C TYR A 251 1.07 1.30 5.05
N TRP A 252 1.34 1.25 6.35
CA TRP A 252 0.39 0.78 7.36
C TRP A 252 -0.09 1.97 8.17
N PHE A 253 -1.39 2.25 8.09
CA PHE A 253 -2.02 3.42 8.70
C PHE A 253 -2.75 3.03 9.98
N TYR A 254 -2.37 3.65 11.09
CA TYR A 254 -2.96 3.42 12.40
C TYR A 254 -3.63 4.69 12.91
N GLY A 255 -4.77 4.54 13.58
CA GLY A 255 -5.50 5.65 14.20
C GLY A 255 -6.10 5.24 15.54
N PRO A 256 -6.68 6.18 16.31
CA PRO A 256 -7.30 5.86 17.59
C PRO A 256 -8.36 4.76 17.48
N LYS A 257 -8.41 3.89 18.48
CA LYS A 257 -9.51 2.93 18.72
C LYS A 257 -10.84 3.64 18.99
#